data_AF-A0A3B9YRV9-F1
#
_entry.id   AF-A0A3B9YRV9-F1
#
_cell.length_a   1.000
_cell.length_b   1.000
_cell.length_c   1.000
_cell.angle_alpha   90.00
_cell.angle_beta   90.00
_cell.angle_gamma   90.00
#
_symmetry.space_group_name_H-M   'P 1'
#
loop_
_entity.id
_entity.type
_entity.pdbx_description
1 polymer ?
#
loop_
_entity_poly.entity_id
_entity_poly.type
_entity_poly.pdbx_seq_one_letter_code
_entity_poly.pdbx_strand_id
1 'polypeptide(L)'
;MEFGLHWITEIGRMVASWPGAANVVPAMPLTSLVLTVAGGLWLCIWSAQWRLLGLLPIACGIVVALLERPPEVLIAEGAKVFAVRDASGRLTLSTVRRGRFQAESWLRIDGDERTLREAQDQNTMRCDDLKCSAQLSGGDLLIVSYAADANGSCIAADILISARTLQKACAPDALVFGPKLLEKEGAITLWRTTSGWQWTSVAQTRGHRPWVPLNTGAEAPQAALAP
;
A
#
# COMPACT_ATOMS: atom_id res chain seq x y z
N MET A 1 -17.43 6.86 40.91
CA MET A 1 -17.01 7.49 39.62
C MET A 1 -16.93 6.47 38.47
N GLU A 2 -17.31 5.21 38.65
CA GLU A 2 -17.23 4.15 37.62
C GLU A 2 -18.45 4.10 36.68
N PHE A 3 -19.57 4.72 37.08
CA PHE A 3 -20.83 4.68 36.34
C PHE A 3 -20.70 5.30 34.94
N GLY A 4 -19.98 6.43 34.81
CA GLY A 4 -19.78 7.10 33.53
C GLY A 4 -19.00 6.26 32.51
N LEU A 5 -17.96 5.55 32.97
CA LEU A 5 -17.17 4.66 32.12
C LEU A 5 -17.99 3.46 31.65
N HIS A 6 -18.83 2.92 32.55
CA HIS A 6 -19.71 1.80 32.23
C HIS A 6 -20.77 2.19 31.19
N TRP A 7 -21.35 3.39 31.27
CA TRP A 7 -22.30 3.87 30.27
C TRP A 7 -21.66 4.14 28.91
N ILE A 8 -20.48 4.75 28.89
CA ILE A 8 -19.78 5.02 27.61
C ILE A 8 -19.38 3.70 26.93
N THR A 9 -18.95 2.70 27.70
CA THR A 9 -18.61 1.38 27.14
C THR A 9 -19.83 0.59 26.67
N GLU A 10 -20.96 0.67 27.38
CA GLU A 10 -22.22 0.04 26.94
C GLU A 10 -22.76 0.68 25.66
N ILE A 11 -22.77 2.01 25.56
CA ILE A 11 -23.15 2.69 24.31
C ILE A 11 -22.22 2.27 23.17
N GLY A 12 -20.91 2.16 23.45
CA GLY A 12 -19.93 1.67 22.48
C GLY A 12 -20.25 0.26 21.99
N ARG A 13 -20.56 -0.69 22.89
CA ARG A 13 -20.96 -2.07 22.52
C ARG A 13 -22.27 -2.10 21.76
N MET A 14 -23.24 -1.27 22.16
CA MET A 14 -24.54 -1.20 21.50
C MET A 14 -24.42 -0.69 20.07
N VAL A 15 -23.63 0.36 19.82
CA VAL A 15 -23.41 0.85 18.46
C VAL A 15 -22.58 -0.16 17.65
N ALA A 16 -21.57 -0.79 18.26
CA ALA A 16 -20.73 -1.79 17.60
C ALA A 16 -21.48 -3.08 17.24
N SER A 17 -22.60 -3.39 17.89
CA SER A 17 -23.42 -4.59 17.59
C SER A 17 -24.37 -4.40 16.42
N TRP A 18 -24.50 -3.18 15.87
CA TRP A 18 -25.37 -2.95 14.72
C TRP A 18 -24.80 -3.59 13.45
N PRO A 19 -25.64 -4.19 12.59
CA PRO A 19 -25.18 -4.71 11.31
C PRO A 19 -24.58 -3.57 10.48
N GLY A 20 -23.32 -3.73 10.07
CA GLY A 20 -22.59 -2.70 9.33
C GLY A 20 -22.03 -1.54 10.16
N ALA A 21 -22.00 -1.66 11.50
CA ALA A 21 -21.39 -0.65 12.38
C ALA A 21 -19.90 -0.41 12.08
N ALA A 22 -19.22 -1.47 11.65
CA ALA A 22 -17.87 -1.41 11.12
C ALA A 22 -17.88 -2.13 9.78
N ASN A 23 -17.81 -1.36 8.70
CA ASN A 23 -17.47 -1.87 7.37
C ASN A 23 -16.10 -1.32 7.03
N VAL A 24 -15.19 -2.18 6.60
CA VAL A 24 -13.89 -1.71 6.12
C VAL A 24 -14.06 -1.30 4.66
N VAL A 25 -13.93 0.00 4.40
CA VAL A 25 -13.98 0.57 3.06
C VAL A 25 -12.57 0.94 2.64
N PRO A 26 -12.18 0.78 1.37
CA PRO A 26 -10.89 1.24 0.89
C PRO A 26 -10.62 2.70 1.26
N ALA A 27 -9.37 3.01 1.59
CA ALA A 27 -8.97 4.36 1.97
C ALA A 27 -9.26 5.34 0.82
N MET A 28 -10.03 6.39 1.14
CA MET A 28 -10.36 7.42 0.16
C MET A 28 -9.15 8.32 -0.12
N PRO A 29 -8.92 8.71 -1.38
CA PRO A 29 -7.85 9.64 -1.70
C PRO A 29 -8.13 11.01 -1.09
N LEU A 30 -7.07 11.73 -0.72
CA LEU A 30 -7.18 13.05 -0.07
C LEU A 30 -7.97 14.05 -0.94
N THR A 31 -7.82 13.97 -2.26
CA THR A 31 -8.55 14.79 -3.24
C THR A 31 -10.07 14.58 -3.13
N SER A 32 -10.52 13.33 -3.00
CA SER A 32 -11.93 12.99 -2.79
C SER A 32 -12.46 13.57 -1.47
N LEU A 33 -11.66 13.44 -0.39
CA LEU A 33 -12.03 13.99 0.91
C LEU A 33 -12.17 15.52 0.84
N VAL A 34 -11.19 16.21 0.25
CA VAL A 34 -11.21 17.68 0.12
C VAL A 34 -12.41 18.14 -0.72
N LEU A 35 -12.69 17.49 -1.85
CA LEU A 35 -13.84 17.81 -2.70
C LEU A 35 -15.17 17.61 -1.95
N THR A 36 -15.30 16.51 -1.23
CA THR A 36 -16.50 16.17 -0.47
C THR A 36 -16.73 17.16 0.68
N VAL A 37 -15.67 17.49 1.43
CA VAL A 37 -15.73 18.46 2.53
C VAL A 37 -16.03 19.88 2.00
N ALA A 38 -15.38 20.30 0.91
CA ALA A 38 -15.64 21.59 0.29
C ALA A 38 -17.08 21.71 -0.20
N GLY A 39 -17.63 20.66 -0.80
CA GLY A 39 -19.03 20.60 -1.20
C GLY A 39 -20.00 20.62 -0.02
N GLY A 40 -19.72 19.87 1.04
CA GLY A 40 -20.50 19.90 2.28
C GLY A 40 -20.48 21.28 2.94
N LEU A 41 -19.32 21.92 2.98
CA LEU A 41 -19.16 23.28 3.50
C LEU A 41 -19.94 24.30 2.65
N TRP A 42 -19.90 24.17 1.32
CA TRP A 42 -20.72 24.99 0.42
C TRP A 42 -22.22 24.83 0.71
N LEU A 43 -22.68 23.60 0.94
CA LEU A 43 -24.06 23.34 1.32
C LEU A 43 -24.44 24.01 2.66
N CYS A 44 -23.52 24.09 3.61
CA CYS A 44 -23.80 24.67 4.94
C CYS A 44 -23.73 26.21 4.96
N ILE A 45 -22.90 26.84 4.13
CA ILE A 45 -22.69 28.29 4.15
C ILE A 45 -23.81 29.04 3.42
N TRP A 46 -24.32 28.51 2.31
CA TRP A 46 -25.26 29.23 1.45
C TRP A 46 -26.71 28.84 1.74
N SER A 47 -27.60 29.83 1.91
CA SER A 47 -29.04 29.64 2.19
C SER A 47 -29.93 29.63 0.94
N ALA A 48 -29.46 30.18 -0.18
CA ALA A 48 -30.21 30.27 -1.44
C ALA A 48 -30.09 29.00 -2.31
N GLN A 49 -30.85 28.91 -3.41
CA GLN A 49 -30.83 27.75 -4.33
C GLN A 49 -29.44 27.45 -4.93
N TRP A 50 -28.52 28.42 -4.92
CA TRP A 50 -27.11 28.25 -5.31
C TRP A 50 -26.35 27.25 -4.42
N ARG A 51 -26.90 26.94 -3.24
CA ARG A 51 -26.43 25.86 -2.37
C ARG A 51 -26.31 24.54 -3.13
N LEU A 52 -27.22 24.22 -4.05
CA LEU A 52 -27.21 22.96 -4.82
C LEU A 52 -25.95 22.78 -5.68
N LEU A 53 -25.23 23.84 -6.01
CA LEU A 53 -23.93 23.73 -6.70
C LEU A 53 -22.89 22.96 -5.87
N GLY A 54 -23.05 22.88 -4.55
CA GLY A 54 -22.21 22.08 -3.66
C GLY A 54 -22.35 20.57 -3.85
N LEU A 55 -23.41 20.09 -4.52
CA LEU A 55 -23.54 18.68 -4.89
C LEU A 55 -22.55 18.27 -5.99
N LEU A 56 -22.16 19.21 -6.85
CA LEU A 56 -21.22 18.94 -7.94
C LEU A 56 -19.83 18.53 -7.44
N PRO A 57 -19.15 19.26 -6.52
CA PRO A 57 -17.89 18.81 -5.97
C PRO A 57 -18.01 17.53 -5.15
N ILE A 58 -19.15 17.27 -4.46
CA ILE A 58 -19.39 15.99 -3.78
C ILE A 58 -19.43 14.84 -4.80
N ALA A 59 -20.21 15.00 -5.88
CA ALA A 59 -20.29 14.00 -6.94
C ALA A 59 -18.92 13.77 -7.60
N CYS A 60 -18.16 14.83 -7.89
CA CYS A 60 -16.79 14.71 -8.38
C CYS A 60 -15.89 13.98 -7.38
N GLY A 61 -15.98 14.27 -6.08
CA GLY A 61 -15.24 13.57 -5.04
C GLY A 61 -15.51 12.06 -5.03
N ILE A 62 -16.77 11.66 -5.17
CA ILE A 62 -17.17 10.25 -5.28
C ILE A 62 -16.57 9.61 -6.55
N VAL A 63 -16.69 10.28 -7.70
CA VAL A 63 -16.14 9.78 -8.97
C VAL A 63 -14.63 9.60 -8.87
N VAL A 64 -13.91 10.56 -8.28
CA VAL A 64 -12.45 10.46 -8.06
C VAL A 64 -12.12 9.25 -7.18
N ALA A 65 -12.86 9.02 -6.09
CA ALA A 65 -12.63 7.85 -5.24
C ALA A 65 -12.86 6.52 -5.97
N LEU A 66 -13.80 6.48 -6.92
CA LEU A 66 -14.09 5.28 -7.72
C LEU A 66 -13.08 5.02 -8.84
N LEU A 67 -12.41 6.07 -9.33
CA LEU A 67 -11.43 5.97 -10.42
C LEU A 67 -10.00 5.74 -9.92
N GLU A 68 -9.74 5.95 -8.63
CA GLU A 68 -8.43 5.77 -8.02
C GLU A 68 -7.96 4.32 -8.16
N ARG A 69 -6.73 4.14 -8.66
CA ARG A 69 -6.15 2.81 -8.86
C ARG A 69 -5.25 2.44 -7.70
N PRO A 70 -5.58 1.38 -6.95
CA PRO A 70 -4.74 0.97 -5.84
C PRO A 70 -3.41 0.37 -6.37
N PRO A 71 -2.34 0.40 -5.56
CA PRO A 71 -1.05 -0.17 -5.93
C PRO A 71 -1.15 -1.69 -6.15
N GLU A 72 -0.30 -2.19 -7.06
CA GLU A 72 -0.17 -3.62 -7.37
C GLU A 72 0.80 -4.33 -6.43
N VAL A 73 1.84 -3.65 -5.96
CA VAL A 73 2.84 -4.23 -5.04
C VAL A 73 3.07 -3.27 -3.88
N LEU A 74 3.10 -3.82 -2.67
CA LEU A 74 3.44 -3.12 -1.44
C LEU A 74 4.66 -3.78 -0.82
N ILE A 75 5.68 -3.01 -0.49
CA ILE A 75 6.93 -3.49 0.09
C ILE A 75 7.13 -2.77 1.42
N ALA A 76 7.23 -3.54 2.51
CA ALA A 76 7.56 -2.96 3.80
C ALA A 76 9.05 -2.63 3.88
N GLU A 77 9.39 -1.72 4.79
CA GLU A 77 10.77 -1.38 5.12
C GLU A 77 11.61 -2.64 5.39
N GLY A 78 12.78 -2.72 4.74
CA GLY A 78 13.70 -3.86 4.86
C GLY A 78 13.13 -5.19 4.34
N ALA A 79 12.10 -5.18 3.50
CA ALA A 79 11.46 -6.37 2.93
C ALA A 79 10.92 -7.37 3.97
N LYS A 80 10.55 -6.89 5.17
CA LYS A 80 10.03 -7.71 6.28
C LYS A 80 8.73 -8.44 5.93
N VAL A 81 7.89 -7.79 5.12
CA VAL A 81 6.65 -8.31 4.54
C VAL A 81 6.43 -7.57 3.23
N PHE A 82 5.76 -8.21 2.28
CA PHE A 82 5.32 -7.57 1.06
C PHE A 82 3.94 -8.12 0.68
N ALA A 83 3.24 -7.39 -0.17
CA ALA A 83 1.94 -7.77 -0.69
C ALA A 83 1.91 -7.57 -2.20
N VAL A 84 1.18 -8.44 -2.88
CA VAL A 84 0.92 -8.34 -4.32
C VAL A 84 -0.57 -8.40 -4.55
N ARG A 85 -1.07 -7.65 -5.52
CA ARG A 85 -2.47 -7.73 -5.92
C ARG A 85 -2.66 -8.91 -6.87
N ASP A 86 -3.61 -9.77 -6.56
CA ASP A 86 -3.96 -10.92 -7.38
C ASP A 86 -4.82 -10.52 -8.59
N ALA A 87 -5.12 -11.50 -9.45
CA ALA A 87 -6.00 -11.30 -10.61
C ALA A 87 -7.45 -10.94 -10.23
N SER A 88 -7.88 -11.22 -8.99
CA SER A 88 -9.19 -10.82 -8.47
C SER A 88 -9.21 -9.36 -7.98
N GLY A 89 -8.06 -8.69 -7.96
CA GLY A 89 -7.91 -7.33 -7.47
C GLY A 89 -7.71 -7.23 -5.96
N ARG A 90 -7.46 -8.34 -5.26
CA ARG A 90 -7.27 -8.36 -3.80
C ARG A 90 -5.80 -8.48 -3.42
N LEU A 91 -5.44 -7.98 -2.25
CA LEU A 91 -4.07 -8.11 -1.74
C LEU A 91 -3.79 -9.53 -1.23
N THR A 92 -2.71 -10.13 -1.73
CA THR A 92 -2.10 -11.36 -1.22
C THR A 92 -0.81 -11.02 -0.49
N LEU A 93 -0.68 -11.49 0.74
CA LEU A 93 0.43 -11.22 1.64
C LEU A 93 1.50 -12.31 1.58
N SER A 94 2.74 -11.91 1.76
CA SER A 94 3.86 -12.81 2.05
C SER A 94 3.80 -13.37 3.47
N THR A 95 4.85 -14.08 3.90
CA THR A 95 5.00 -14.43 5.31
C THR A 95 4.95 -13.18 6.21
N VAL A 96 4.00 -13.15 7.16
CA VAL A 96 3.76 -11.99 8.04
C VAL A 96 4.60 -12.00 9.32
N ARG A 97 5.49 -13.00 9.50
CA ARG A 97 6.24 -13.23 10.75
C ARG A 97 7.01 -12.00 11.25
N ARG A 98 7.55 -11.17 10.33
CA ARG A 98 8.35 -9.98 10.65
C ARG A 98 7.64 -8.65 10.39
N GLY A 99 6.41 -8.68 9.88
CA GLY A 99 5.71 -7.48 9.38
C GLY A 99 4.20 -7.48 9.64
N ARG A 100 3.76 -8.14 10.71
CA ARG A 100 2.34 -8.31 11.06
C ARG A 100 1.57 -6.99 11.09
N PHE A 101 2.12 -5.97 11.73
CA PHE A 101 1.49 -4.67 11.84
C PHE A 101 1.30 -3.99 10.47
N GLN A 102 2.31 -4.05 9.60
CA GLN A 102 2.22 -3.49 8.25
C GLN A 102 1.16 -4.22 7.43
N ALA A 103 1.14 -5.56 7.50
CA ALA A 103 0.16 -6.38 6.83
C ALA A 103 -1.29 -6.08 7.28
N GLU A 104 -1.54 -5.99 8.59
CA GLU A 104 -2.86 -5.62 9.13
C GLU A 104 -3.27 -4.21 8.70
N SER A 105 -2.32 -3.27 8.69
CA SER A 105 -2.57 -1.91 8.23
C SER A 105 -2.93 -1.86 6.74
N TRP A 106 -2.28 -2.67 5.89
CA TRP A 106 -2.57 -2.71 4.45
C TRP A 106 -3.93 -3.30 4.15
N LEU A 107 -4.30 -4.42 4.78
CA LEU A 107 -5.65 -5.00 4.61
C LEU A 107 -6.73 -4.00 5.02
N ARG A 108 -6.53 -3.28 6.14
CA ARG A 108 -7.46 -2.24 6.57
C ARG A 108 -7.57 -1.09 5.57
N ILE A 109 -6.46 -0.63 5.02
CA ILE A 109 -6.43 0.42 4.00
C ILE A 109 -7.10 -0.05 2.70
N ASP A 110 -6.98 -1.33 2.35
CA ASP A 110 -7.56 -1.92 1.15
C ASP A 110 -9.07 -2.25 1.30
N GLY A 111 -9.66 -2.06 2.48
CA GLY A 111 -11.05 -2.47 2.72
C GLY A 111 -11.22 -3.98 2.91
N ASP A 112 -10.14 -4.72 3.18
CA ASP A 112 -10.17 -6.18 3.23
C ASP A 112 -10.32 -6.68 4.67
N GLU A 113 -11.43 -7.38 4.93
CA GLU A 113 -11.79 -7.91 6.25
C GLU A 113 -11.19 -9.28 6.53
N ARG A 114 -10.50 -9.89 5.56
CA ARG A 114 -9.81 -11.16 5.75
C ARG A 114 -8.83 -11.12 6.91
N THR A 115 -8.67 -12.27 7.56
CA THR A 115 -7.54 -12.46 8.46
C THR A 115 -6.22 -12.51 7.69
N LEU A 116 -5.11 -12.22 8.36
CA LEU A 116 -3.78 -12.34 7.76
C LEU A 116 -3.53 -13.72 7.14
N ARG A 117 -4.07 -14.78 7.74
CA ARG A 117 -3.90 -16.15 7.27
C ARG A 117 -4.68 -16.41 5.98
N GLU A 118 -5.87 -15.84 5.85
CA GLU A 118 -6.69 -15.95 4.63
C GLU A 118 -6.14 -15.09 3.49
N ALA A 119 -5.46 -13.99 3.81
CA ALA A 119 -4.76 -13.17 2.84
C ALA A 119 -3.41 -13.76 2.39
N GLN A 120 -2.94 -14.85 3.00
CA GLN A 120 -1.76 -15.60 2.57
C GLN A 120 -2.16 -16.73 1.62
N ASP A 121 -2.21 -16.44 0.32
CA ASP A 121 -2.56 -17.41 -0.73
C ASP A 121 -1.31 -17.97 -1.43
N GLN A 122 -1.12 -19.28 -1.33
CA GLN A 122 0.00 -20.00 -1.97
C GLN A 122 -0.16 -20.16 -3.49
N ASN A 123 -1.37 -20.03 -4.02
CA ASN A 123 -1.59 -20.08 -5.47
C ASN A 123 -1.06 -18.83 -6.15
N THR A 124 -1.32 -17.67 -5.54
CA THR A 124 -0.84 -16.37 -6.04
C THR A 124 0.65 -16.14 -5.69
N MET A 125 1.08 -16.52 -4.48
CA MET A 125 2.44 -16.28 -4.00
C MET A 125 3.06 -17.53 -3.38
N ARG A 126 4.12 -18.04 -4.01
CA ARG A 126 4.86 -19.20 -3.50
C ARG A 126 6.04 -18.72 -2.67
N CYS A 127 5.94 -18.89 -1.36
CA CYS A 127 7.01 -18.58 -0.42
C CYS A 127 7.66 -19.86 0.13
N ASP A 128 8.98 -19.86 0.12
CA ASP A 128 9.88 -20.80 0.78
C ASP A 128 10.74 -20.02 1.80
N ASP A 129 11.56 -20.71 2.59
CA ASP A 129 12.38 -20.11 3.64
C ASP A 129 13.39 -19.08 3.12
N LEU A 130 13.83 -19.22 1.87
CA LEU A 130 14.87 -18.39 1.25
C LEU A 130 14.36 -17.46 0.15
N LYS A 131 13.19 -17.72 -0.41
CA LYS A 131 12.65 -16.96 -1.55
C LYS A 131 11.13 -16.98 -1.57
N CYS A 132 10.54 -15.92 -2.08
CA CYS A 132 9.16 -15.90 -2.49
C CYS A 132 9.06 -15.46 -3.95
N SER A 133 8.10 -16.03 -4.69
CA SER A 133 7.80 -15.63 -6.06
C SER A 133 6.31 -15.42 -6.24
N ALA A 134 5.93 -14.36 -6.95
CA ALA A 134 4.56 -14.08 -7.35
C ALA A 134 4.52 -13.64 -8.81
N GLN A 135 3.49 -14.09 -9.53
CA GLN A 135 3.23 -13.63 -10.89
C GLN A 135 2.22 -12.49 -10.84
N LEU A 136 2.60 -11.34 -11.37
CA LEU A 136 1.75 -10.15 -11.40
C LEU A 136 0.75 -10.23 -12.56
N SER A 137 -0.36 -9.51 -12.46
CA SER A 137 -1.46 -9.57 -13.44
C SER A 137 -1.03 -9.20 -14.88
N GLY A 138 0.08 -8.47 -15.05
CA GLY A 138 0.64 -8.16 -16.37
C GLY A 138 1.72 -9.13 -16.87
N GLY A 139 1.93 -10.26 -16.20
CA GLY A 139 2.85 -11.33 -16.62
C GLY A 139 4.22 -11.30 -15.94
N ASP A 140 4.64 -10.15 -15.43
CA ASP A 140 5.95 -9.96 -14.79
C ASP A 140 6.12 -10.85 -13.56
N LEU A 141 7.33 -11.39 -13.42
CA LEU A 141 7.73 -12.22 -12.30
C LEU A 141 8.39 -11.38 -11.20
N LEU A 142 7.71 -11.28 -10.06
CA LEU A 142 8.25 -10.67 -8.85
C LEU A 142 8.90 -11.75 -7.98
N ILE A 143 10.18 -11.56 -7.66
CA ILE A 143 10.92 -12.42 -6.75
C ILE A 143 11.41 -11.63 -5.55
N VAL A 144 11.16 -12.16 -4.37
CA VAL A 144 11.73 -11.65 -3.11
C VAL A 144 12.76 -12.66 -2.61
N SER A 145 14.00 -12.21 -2.43
CA SER A 145 15.10 -13.05 -1.98
C SER A 145 15.53 -12.70 -0.56
N TYR A 146 15.58 -13.71 0.29
CA TYR A 146 16.14 -13.67 1.65
C TYR A 146 17.49 -14.39 1.75
N ALA A 147 17.91 -15.05 0.67
CA ALA A 147 19.14 -15.80 0.58
C ALA A 147 20.38 -14.90 0.68
N ALA A 148 21.50 -15.50 1.15
CA ALA A 148 22.81 -14.83 1.13
C ALA A 148 23.34 -14.63 -0.30
N ASP A 149 23.01 -15.55 -1.19
CA ASP A 149 23.24 -15.42 -2.62
C ASP A 149 21.91 -15.36 -3.37
N ALA A 150 21.61 -14.18 -3.94
CA ALA A 150 20.41 -13.93 -4.74
C ALA A 150 20.70 -13.87 -6.24
N ASN A 151 21.92 -14.25 -6.69
CA ASN A 151 22.33 -14.15 -8.09
C ASN A 151 21.43 -14.98 -9.03
N GLY A 152 20.95 -16.14 -8.58
CA GLY A 152 20.01 -16.96 -9.38
C GLY A 152 18.64 -16.30 -9.58
N SER A 153 18.14 -15.60 -8.55
CA SER A 153 16.88 -14.86 -8.62
C SER A 153 16.97 -13.63 -9.54
N CYS A 154 18.14 -13.03 -9.58
CA CYS A 154 18.47 -11.81 -10.33
C CYS A 154 18.46 -11.99 -11.87
N ILE A 155 18.57 -13.23 -12.35
CA ILE A 155 18.50 -13.55 -13.79
C ILE A 155 17.05 -13.79 -14.24
N ALA A 156 16.19 -14.29 -13.34
CA ALA A 156 14.84 -14.71 -13.68
C ALA A 156 13.76 -13.67 -13.35
N ALA A 157 14.03 -12.70 -12.47
CA ALA A 157 13.04 -11.75 -11.98
C ALA A 157 13.00 -10.47 -12.82
N ASP A 158 11.79 -10.02 -13.16
CA ASP A 158 11.55 -8.67 -13.69
C ASP A 158 11.61 -7.64 -12.55
N ILE A 159 11.11 -8.03 -11.37
CA ILE A 159 11.18 -7.23 -10.14
C ILE A 159 11.83 -8.07 -9.05
N LEU A 160 13.00 -7.64 -8.58
CA LEU A 160 13.74 -8.30 -7.50
C LEU A 160 13.72 -7.44 -6.24
N ILE A 161 13.16 -7.98 -5.17
CA ILE A 161 13.28 -7.41 -3.82
C ILE A 161 14.29 -8.24 -3.05
N SER A 162 15.35 -7.63 -2.54
CA SER A 162 16.39 -8.34 -1.81
C SER A 162 16.57 -7.79 -0.41
N ALA A 163 16.46 -8.66 0.60
CA ALA A 163 16.78 -8.31 1.98
C ALA A 163 18.29 -8.25 2.25
N ARG A 164 19.13 -8.70 1.31
CA ARG A 164 20.60 -8.69 1.42
C ARG A 164 21.27 -8.04 0.21
N THR A 165 22.48 -7.55 0.41
CA THR A 165 23.25 -6.89 -0.65
C THR A 165 23.57 -7.87 -1.76
N LEU A 166 23.22 -7.51 -3.00
CA LEU A 166 23.56 -8.29 -4.17
C LEU A 166 25.05 -8.18 -4.46
N GLN A 167 25.68 -9.31 -4.82
CA GLN A 167 27.09 -9.33 -5.21
C GLN A 167 27.30 -8.95 -6.68
N LYS A 168 26.28 -9.15 -7.52
CA LYS A 168 26.30 -8.83 -8.95
C LYS A 168 25.12 -7.93 -9.30
N ALA A 169 25.31 -7.10 -10.33
CA ALA A 169 24.21 -6.36 -10.92
C ALA A 169 23.27 -7.32 -11.67
N CYS A 170 21.96 -7.09 -11.56
CA CYS A 170 20.96 -7.80 -12.35
C CYS A 170 20.94 -7.31 -13.80
N ALA A 171 20.10 -7.96 -14.62
CA ALA A 171 19.80 -7.47 -15.95
C ALA A 171 19.42 -5.98 -15.89
N PRO A 172 19.84 -5.16 -16.87
CA PRO A 172 19.63 -3.71 -16.84
C PRO A 172 18.15 -3.31 -16.78
N ASP A 173 17.27 -4.15 -17.31
CA ASP A 173 15.82 -3.90 -17.35
C ASP A 173 15.09 -4.38 -16.08
N ALA A 174 15.78 -5.07 -15.15
CA ALA A 174 15.18 -5.59 -13.93
C ALA A 174 15.09 -4.49 -12.85
N LEU A 175 13.92 -4.38 -12.22
CA LEU A 175 13.67 -3.46 -11.10
C LEU A 175 14.16 -4.07 -9.79
N VAL A 176 15.26 -3.52 -9.27
CA VAL A 176 15.91 -4.07 -8.08
C VAL A 176 15.73 -3.17 -6.86
N PHE A 177 15.06 -3.69 -5.83
CA PHE A 177 14.91 -3.09 -4.52
C PHE A 177 15.81 -3.78 -3.50
N GLY A 178 17.04 -3.29 -3.37
CA GLY A 178 18.03 -3.81 -2.42
C GLY A 178 17.89 -3.25 -1.00
N PRO A 179 18.64 -3.78 -0.01
CA PRO A 179 18.51 -3.38 1.39
C PRO A 179 18.86 -1.91 1.63
N LYS A 180 19.94 -1.40 1.02
CA LYS A 180 20.33 0.02 1.13
C LYS A 180 19.26 0.98 0.61
N LEU A 181 18.57 0.58 -0.47
CA LEU A 181 17.48 1.37 -1.02
C LEU A 181 16.27 1.34 -0.08
N LEU A 182 15.88 0.16 0.42
CA LEU A 182 14.76 0.02 1.34
C LEU A 182 15.00 0.69 2.70
N GLU A 183 16.24 0.71 3.20
CA GLU A 183 16.62 1.46 4.40
C GLU A 183 16.49 2.97 4.19
N LYS A 184 16.82 3.45 2.98
CA LYS A 184 16.75 4.87 2.64
C LYS A 184 15.32 5.35 2.34
N GLU A 185 14.61 4.61 1.51
CA GLU A 185 13.31 4.97 0.96
C GLU A 185 12.15 4.55 1.89
N GLY A 186 12.39 3.58 2.77
CA GLY A 186 11.40 3.02 3.68
C GLY A 186 10.47 2.04 2.96
N ALA A 187 9.18 2.09 3.28
CA ALA A 187 8.17 1.33 2.55
C ALA A 187 7.97 1.89 1.14
N ILE A 188 7.72 1.01 0.18
CA ILE A 188 7.59 1.33 -1.24
C ILE A 188 6.28 0.75 -1.75
N THR A 189 5.63 1.48 -2.66
CA THR A 189 4.45 1.01 -3.38
C THR A 189 4.70 1.11 -4.88
N LEU A 190 4.22 0.12 -5.64
CA LEU A 190 4.38 0.06 -7.10
C LEU A 190 3.03 0.02 -7.80
N TRP A 191 2.96 0.73 -8.92
CA TRP A 191 1.85 0.74 -9.86
C TRP A 191 2.35 0.36 -11.24
N ARG A 192 1.54 -0.40 -11.97
CA ARG A 192 1.79 -0.63 -13.39
C ARG A 192 1.18 0.52 -14.20
N THR A 193 1.95 0.98 -15.17
CA THR A 193 1.51 1.94 -16.18
C THR A 193 1.71 1.37 -17.58
N THR A 194 1.19 2.06 -18.59
CA THR A 194 1.37 1.68 -20.00
C THR A 194 2.84 1.74 -20.45
N SER A 195 3.68 2.52 -19.77
CA SER A 195 5.10 2.70 -20.08
C SER A 195 6.04 1.93 -19.15
N GLY A 196 5.51 1.05 -18.29
CA GLY A 196 6.29 0.26 -17.32
C GLY A 196 5.86 0.51 -15.87
N TRP A 197 6.77 0.30 -14.94
CA TRP A 197 6.49 0.45 -13.52
C TRP A 197 6.69 1.87 -13.02
N GLN A 198 5.76 2.30 -12.18
CA GLN A 198 5.91 3.48 -11.35
C GLN A 198 5.99 3.08 -9.88
N TRP A 199 6.75 3.81 -9.09
CA TRP A 199 6.82 3.59 -7.66
C TRP A 199 6.91 4.89 -6.87
N THR A 200 6.51 4.83 -5.61
CA THR A 200 6.74 5.90 -4.64
C THR A 200 7.21 5.31 -3.32
N SER A 201 7.82 6.15 -2.50
CA SER A 201 8.32 5.75 -1.18
C SER A 201 7.84 6.66 -0.06
N VAL A 202 7.99 6.17 1.17
CA VAL A 202 7.74 6.97 2.36
C VAL A 202 8.66 8.18 2.42
N ALA A 203 9.94 8.01 2.05
CA ALA A 203 10.91 9.12 2.06
C ALA A 203 10.50 10.23 1.07
N GLN A 204 10.01 9.88 -0.12
CA GLN A 204 9.54 10.83 -1.12
C GLN A 204 8.28 11.58 -0.64
N THR A 205 7.31 10.86 -0.09
CA THR A 205 6.03 11.44 0.35
C THR A 205 6.19 12.33 1.59
N ARG A 206 7.03 11.93 2.55
CA ARG A 206 7.24 12.69 3.80
C ARG A 206 8.15 13.91 3.63
N GLY A 207 8.98 13.91 2.58
CA GLY A 207 9.99 14.92 2.32
C GLY A 207 11.14 14.92 3.33
N HIS A 208 12.05 15.88 3.19
CA HIS A 208 13.18 16.04 4.10
C HIS A 208 12.73 16.67 5.43
N ARG A 209 12.85 15.91 6.52
CA ARG A 209 12.56 16.38 7.88
C ARG A 209 13.84 16.49 8.70
N PRO A 210 14.01 17.49 9.58
CA PRO A 210 15.24 17.70 10.36
C PRO A 210 15.67 16.53 11.27
N TRP A 211 14.74 15.65 11.64
CA TRP A 211 14.98 14.47 12.49
C TRP A 211 15.16 13.17 11.69
N VAL A 212 15.22 13.25 10.36
CA VAL A 212 15.50 12.11 9.48
C VAL A 212 16.98 12.19 9.06
N PRO A 213 17.76 11.10 9.20
CA PRO A 213 19.15 11.09 8.73
C PRO A 213 19.25 11.48 7.25
N LEU A 214 20.20 12.38 6.92
CA LEU A 214 20.47 12.76 5.54
C LEU A 214 21.16 11.59 4.82
N ASN A 215 20.42 10.93 3.91
CA ASN A 215 20.89 9.76 3.18
C ASN A 215 21.49 10.15 1.82
N THR A 216 22.81 10.38 1.78
CA THR A 216 23.59 10.60 0.56
C THR A 216 24.23 9.27 0.11
N GLY A 217 23.73 8.64 -0.98
CA GLY A 217 24.53 7.60 -1.66
C GLY A 217 23.86 6.33 -2.21
N ALA A 218 22.53 6.18 -2.21
CA ALA A 218 21.87 5.11 -2.96
C ALA A 218 21.06 5.70 -4.13
N GLU A 219 21.43 5.31 -5.35
CA GLU A 219 20.71 5.64 -6.58
C GLU A 219 19.44 4.80 -6.66
N ALA A 220 18.33 5.44 -6.95
CA ALA A 220 17.04 4.77 -7.05
C ALA A 220 16.94 4.07 -8.43
N PRO A 221 16.25 2.92 -8.54
CA PRO A 221 16.08 2.26 -9.82
C PRO A 221 15.37 3.20 -10.81
N GLN A 222 15.75 3.12 -12.08
CA GLN A 222 15.19 3.94 -13.17
C GLN A 222 13.76 3.48 -13.49
N ALA A 223 12.81 3.80 -12.62
CA ALA A 223 11.38 3.73 -12.88
C ALA A 223 10.75 5.11 -12.64
N ALA A 224 9.71 5.42 -13.40
CA ALA A 224 9.06 6.72 -13.30
C ALA A 224 8.43 6.88 -11.92
N LEU A 225 8.59 8.06 -11.31
CA LEU A 225 7.92 8.37 -10.05
C LEU A 225 6.40 8.44 -10.30
N ALA A 226 5.61 7.88 -9.40
CA ALA A 226 4.16 8.07 -9.45
C ALA A 226 3.85 9.58 -9.27
N PRO A 227 2.92 10.16 -10.07
CA PRO A 227 2.57 11.58 -10.01
C PRO A 227 1.83 11.99 -8.73
#